data_AF-A0A0M4GXB5-F1
#
_entry.id   AF-A0A0M4GXB5-F1
#
_cell.length_a   1.000
_cell.length_b   1.000
_cell.length_c   1.000
_cell.angle_alpha   90.00
_cell.angle_beta   90.00
_cell.angle_gamma   90.00
#
_symmetry.space_group_name_H-M   'P 1'
#
loop_
_entity.id
_entity.type
_entity.pdbx_description
1 polymer ?
#
loop_
_entity_poly.entity_id
_entity_poly.type
_entity_poly.pdbx_seq_one_letter_code
_entity_poly.pdbx_strand_id
1 'polypeptide(L)'
;MTNNSINKKVYDGRTIDLTLGWLTKKYGQDWETWRQLAEMWIKKQDSALDIKLSSLSIFFDTYLASVAPCAADIVIFFTGKNGWQPSINEIKHIILDKTNRKNNKSTIKILNHITTFLNWVLDEHFTELNDYGVAVHLYSNPFEKIVAKEKYTETVHSPLPYRYICDLRHILCPTPRGNFSDWLWAHNQTGQWTQGGDWFEVNESLIDSNDKDCVWRVKEVNRCGKLVKIYQIWSPVVAMVLFIKLHLPLRTYQVRMLDSGEADSLRYEKGKWVNNHHAFAFKHYRKGVFRQFKDNATGLESTGLYISTNKTADQNKEEFERGYEVPWQNEDVLYWLEKLRNWQEKYNPINKPTDCTTLEAKHTKSKKSHAYLSAMGYSCFLFRDASASKAADRTKPIQDAVISFMDTTSDLLHLSLLCEDAEIYPDLLDEVKKTSVIQQRTQHLCQIMMRKGYSPYLLMLDQDHQLIAANAMMRQMALQANPSDKLEGFKKVTSYLELGQFMQNSKLLDVGLKALEHQIDMPSKGIPIKSLTSNTK
;
A
#
# COMPACT_ATOMS: atom_id res chain seq x y z
N MET A 1 -13.92 21.56 -26.17
CA MET A 1 -12.99 20.60 -25.56
C MET A 1 -13.41 20.40 -24.11
N THR A 2 -14.18 19.36 -23.86
CA THR A 2 -14.66 18.97 -22.54
C THR A 2 -13.53 18.25 -21.82
N ASN A 3 -12.96 18.92 -20.81
CA ASN A 3 -12.03 18.33 -19.86
C ASN A 3 -12.74 17.20 -19.11
N ASN A 4 -12.54 15.95 -19.51
CA ASN A 4 -12.80 14.81 -18.65
C ASN A 4 -11.69 14.78 -17.59
N SER A 5 -11.87 15.59 -16.54
CA SER A 5 -11.17 15.40 -15.29
C SER A 5 -11.43 13.98 -14.81
N ILE A 6 -10.37 13.20 -14.65
CA ILE A 6 -10.41 11.94 -13.92
C ILE A 6 -10.93 12.30 -12.53
N ASN A 7 -12.20 11.97 -12.26
CA ASN A 7 -12.84 12.18 -10.97
C ASN A 7 -12.01 11.46 -9.91
N LYS A 8 -11.12 12.19 -9.23
CA LYS A 8 -10.56 11.77 -7.94
C LYS A 8 -11.76 11.39 -7.08
N LYS A 9 -11.90 10.10 -6.74
CA LYS A 9 -12.91 9.65 -5.77
C LYS A 9 -12.75 10.50 -4.52
N VAL A 10 -13.65 11.46 -4.33
CA VAL A 10 -13.69 12.27 -3.11
C VAL A 10 -13.96 11.31 -1.97
N TYR A 11 -13.03 11.24 -1.03
CA TYR A 11 -13.17 10.40 0.15
C TYR A 11 -14.27 11.01 1.01
N ASP A 12 -15.45 10.40 1.03
CA ASP A 12 -16.65 10.94 1.70
C ASP A 12 -16.69 10.65 3.21
N GLY A 13 -15.59 10.11 3.77
CA GLY A 13 -15.41 9.87 5.20
C GLY A 13 -16.17 8.67 5.77
N ARG A 14 -17.00 7.99 4.97
CA ARG A 14 -17.87 6.90 5.48
C ARG A 14 -17.10 5.70 6.03
N THR A 15 -15.89 5.45 5.53
CA THR A 15 -15.06 4.31 5.95
C THR A 15 -14.44 4.45 7.35
N ILE A 16 -14.54 5.64 7.97
CA ILE A 16 -14.01 5.92 9.31
C ILE A 16 -15.09 6.36 10.31
N ASP A 17 -16.32 6.60 9.85
CA ASP A 17 -17.46 7.01 10.67
C ASP A 17 -18.10 5.82 11.39
N LEU A 18 -17.82 5.69 12.69
CA LEU A 18 -18.38 4.62 13.54
C LEU A 18 -19.85 4.84 13.90
N THR A 19 -20.37 6.05 13.72
CA THR A 19 -21.75 6.41 14.05
C THR A 19 -22.71 6.20 12.89
N LEU A 20 -22.15 6.00 11.69
CA LEU A 20 -22.87 6.00 10.41
C LEU A 20 -23.78 7.23 10.24
N GLY A 21 -23.40 8.37 10.82
CA GLY A 21 -24.18 9.60 10.82
C GLY A 21 -24.43 10.18 9.42
N TRP A 22 -23.65 9.75 8.43
CA TRP A 22 -23.92 10.07 7.03
C TRP A 22 -25.26 9.53 6.52
N LEU A 23 -25.78 8.44 7.09
CA LEU A 23 -27.00 7.78 6.63
C LEU A 23 -28.21 8.71 6.75
N THR A 24 -28.46 9.26 7.94
CA THR A 24 -29.58 10.18 8.19
C THR A 24 -29.34 11.55 7.59
N LYS A 25 -28.09 12.03 7.56
CA LYS A 25 -27.74 13.28 6.86
C LYS A 25 -28.07 13.23 5.36
N LYS A 26 -27.92 12.05 4.73
CA LYS A 26 -28.13 11.88 3.30
C LYS A 26 -29.57 11.52 2.95
N TYR A 27 -30.20 10.65 3.73
CA TYR A 27 -31.49 10.04 3.38
C TYR A 27 -32.66 10.44 4.30
N GLY A 28 -32.41 11.24 5.34
CA GLY A 28 -33.43 11.74 6.26
C GLY A 28 -33.57 10.92 7.54
N GLN A 29 -34.45 11.40 8.44
CA GLN A 29 -34.61 10.89 9.80
C GLN A 29 -35.26 9.49 9.85
N ASP A 30 -35.98 9.10 8.80
CA ASP A 30 -36.63 7.78 8.71
C ASP A 30 -35.63 6.62 8.81
N TRP A 31 -34.34 6.88 8.53
CA TRP A 31 -33.26 5.90 8.60
C TRP A 31 -32.57 5.83 9.97
N GLU A 32 -33.04 6.60 10.96
CA GLU A 32 -32.40 6.70 12.27
C GLU A 32 -32.36 5.34 13.00
N THR A 33 -33.42 4.53 12.90
CA THR A 33 -33.45 3.22 13.57
C THR A 33 -32.38 2.29 13.00
N TRP A 34 -32.25 2.22 11.66
CA TRP A 34 -31.17 1.49 11.01
C TRP A 34 -29.79 2.00 11.41
N ARG A 35 -29.61 3.33 11.49
CA ARG A 35 -28.36 3.97 11.92
C ARG A 35 -27.98 3.56 13.34
N GLN A 36 -28.92 3.62 14.28
CA GLN A 36 -28.70 3.28 15.69
C GLN A 36 -28.32 1.81 15.85
N LEU A 37 -29.04 0.90 15.19
CA LEU A 37 -28.72 -0.54 15.20
C LEU A 37 -27.33 -0.81 14.62
N ALA A 38 -27.01 -0.19 13.49
CA ALA A 38 -25.70 -0.30 12.87
C ALA A 38 -24.58 0.22 13.79
N GLU A 39 -24.77 1.38 14.42
CA GLU A 39 -23.80 1.95 15.37
C GLU A 39 -23.60 1.03 16.58
N MET A 40 -24.68 0.52 17.18
CA MET A 40 -24.62 -0.43 18.29
C MET A 40 -23.86 -1.69 17.92
N TRP A 41 -24.17 -2.28 16.75
CA TRP A 41 -23.48 -3.46 16.28
C TRP A 41 -21.99 -3.20 16.06
N ILE A 42 -21.64 -2.10 15.39
CA ILE A 42 -20.26 -1.70 15.09
C ILE A 42 -19.44 -1.47 16.37
N LYS A 43 -20.02 -0.87 17.41
CA LYS A 43 -19.36 -0.68 18.70
C LYS A 43 -19.02 -2.00 19.42
N LYS A 44 -19.78 -3.07 19.18
CA LYS A 44 -19.51 -4.42 19.71
C LYS A 44 -18.43 -5.19 18.91
N GLN A 45 -17.88 -4.64 17.81
CA GLN A 45 -16.96 -5.37 16.94
C GLN A 45 -15.49 -5.07 17.23
N ASP A 46 -14.71 -6.12 17.53
CA ASP A 46 -13.27 -5.99 17.79
C ASP A 46 -12.35 -6.34 16.61
N SER A 47 -12.93 -6.88 15.53
CA SER A 47 -12.18 -7.33 14.36
C SER A 47 -12.85 -6.96 13.04
N ALA A 48 -12.04 -6.75 12.00
CA ALA A 48 -12.46 -6.43 10.63
C ALA A 48 -13.44 -5.26 10.53
N LEU A 49 -13.27 -4.24 11.39
CA LEU A 49 -14.17 -3.10 11.52
C LEU A 49 -14.33 -2.33 10.20
N ASP A 50 -13.24 -2.11 9.48
CA ASP A 50 -13.20 -1.46 8.16
C ASP A 50 -14.07 -2.18 7.12
N ILE A 51 -13.97 -3.52 7.06
CA ILE A 51 -14.76 -4.34 6.13
C ILE A 51 -16.24 -4.33 6.55
N LYS A 52 -16.53 -4.44 7.84
CA LYS A 52 -17.92 -4.40 8.36
C LYS A 52 -18.59 -3.06 8.09
N LEU A 53 -17.91 -1.94 8.35
CA LEU A 53 -18.38 -0.59 8.01
C LEU A 53 -18.63 -0.43 6.51
N SER A 54 -17.70 -0.90 5.67
CA SER A 54 -17.88 -0.86 4.22
C SER A 54 -19.09 -1.71 3.79
N SER A 55 -19.30 -2.86 4.41
CA SER A 55 -20.42 -3.76 4.11
C SER A 55 -21.76 -3.11 4.45
N LEU A 56 -21.87 -2.49 5.62
CA LEU A 56 -23.05 -1.72 6.01
C LEU A 56 -23.27 -0.50 5.11
N SER A 57 -22.21 0.20 4.74
CA SER A 57 -22.33 1.36 3.84
C SER A 57 -22.89 0.96 2.48
N ILE A 58 -22.46 -0.19 1.94
CA ILE A 58 -23.00 -0.72 0.69
C ILE A 58 -24.45 -1.17 0.87
N PHE A 59 -24.76 -1.87 1.96
CA PHE A 59 -26.11 -2.31 2.26
C PHE A 59 -27.09 -1.13 2.34
N PHE A 60 -26.76 -0.09 3.10
CA PHE A 60 -27.63 1.06 3.25
C PHE A 60 -27.71 1.92 1.98
N ASP A 61 -26.57 2.28 1.39
CA ASP A 61 -26.53 3.23 0.27
C ASP A 61 -26.98 2.60 -1.05
N THR A 62 -26.46 1.40 -1.35
CA THR A 62 -26.59 0.78 -2.68
C THR A 62 -27.84 -0.10 -2.78
N TYR A 63 -28.25 -0.74 -1.68
CA TYR A 63 -29.40 -1.63 -1.64
C TYR A 63 -30.62 -0.96 -1.02
N LEU A 64 -30.64 -0.74 0.30
CA LEU A 64 -31.85 -0.27 0.98
C LEU A 64 -32.32 1.10 0.44
N ALA A 65 -31.52 2.15 0.57
CA ALA A 65 -31.95 3.49 0.22
C ALA A 65 -32.16 3.70 -1.31
N SER A 66 -31.49 2.91 -2.14
CA SER A 66 -31.57 3.05 -3.61
C SER A 66 -32.59 2.15 -4.28
N VAL A 67 -32.99 1.03 -3.67
CA VAL A 67 -33.85 0.01 -4.30
C VAL A 67 -35.11 -0.23 -3.49
N ALA A 68 -35.01 -0.21 -2.16
CA ALA A 68 -36.15 -0.41 -1.27
C ALA A 68 -36.26 0.71 -0.21
N PRO A 69 -36.55 1.98 -0.59
CA PRO A 69 -36.71 3.05 0.39
C PRO A 69 -37.83 2.80 1.40
N CYS A 70 -38.84 1.99 1.04
CA CYS A 70 -39.89 1.56 1.94
C CYS A 70 -39.38 0.72 3.12
N ALA A 71 -38.20 0.11 2.98
CA ALA A 71 -37.52 -0.64 4.03
C ALA A 71 -36.71 0.26 4.98
N ALA A 72 -36.93 1.58 4.97
CA ALA A 72 -36.54 2.44 6.08
C ALA A 72 -37.17 1.94 7.40
N ASP A 73 -38.39 1.39 7.32
CA ASP A 73 -38.98 0.57 8.38
C ASP A 73 -38.35 -0.84 8.36
N ILE A 74 -37.77 -1.22 9.50
CA ILE A 74 -37.08 -2.50 9.68
C ILE A 74 -38.04 -3.68 9.55
N VAL A 75 -39.29 -3.55 10.00
CA VAL A 75 -40.26 -4.65 9.92
C VAL A 75 -40.58 -4.93 8.46
N ILE A 76 -40.80 -3.87 7.65
CA ILE A 76 -41.03 -4.00 6.20
C ILE A 76 -39.88 -4.73 5.51
N PHE A 77 -38.64 -4.52 5.95
CA PHE A 77 -37.49 -5.25 5.42
C PHE A 77 -37.64 -6.77 5.64
N PHE A 78 -38.00 -7.20 6.86
CA PHE A 78 -38.08 -8.62 7.18
C PHE A 78 -39.37 -9.30 6.68
N THR A 79 -40.50 -8.58 6.61
CA THR A 79 -41.79 -9.15 6.18
C THR A 79 -42.05 -9.01 4.68
N GLY A 80 -41.39 -8.05 4.03
CA GLY A 80 -41.71 -7.61 2.68
C GLY A 80 -42.96 -6.72 2.63
N LYS A 81 -43.20 -6.11 1.46
CA LYS A 81 -44.36 -5.25 1.18
C LYS A 81 -44.76 -5.30 -0.29
N ASN A 82 -46.05 -5.39 -0.58
CA ASN A 82 -46.60 -5.34 -1.95
C ASN A 82 -45.95 -6.34 -2.93
N GLY A 83 -45.67 -7.56 -2.47
CA GLY A 83 -45.01 -8.60 -3.27
C GLY A 83 -43.49 -8.45 -3.42
N TRP A 84 -42.90 -7.36 -2.90
CA TRP A 84 -41.45 -7.25 -2.75
C TRP A 84 -40.98 -7.98 -1.49
N GLN A 85 -39.98 -8.85 -1.64
CA GLN A 85 -39.23 -9.46 -0.54
C GLN A 85 -37.73 -9.40 -0.87
N PRO A 86 -36.89 -8.98 0.09
CA PRO A 86 -35.45 -8.98 -0.12
C PRO A 86 -34.92 -10.40 -0.31
N SER A 87 -33.94 -10.56 -1.18
CA SER A 87 -33.25 -11.84 -1.35
C SER A 87 -31.76 -11.68 -1.53
N ILE A 88 -30.99 -12.69 -1.12
CA ILE A 88 -29.53 -12.69 -1.26
C ILE A 88 -29.06 -12.54 -2.72
N ASN A 89 -29.82 -13.08 -3.67
CA ASN A 89 -29.51 -13.01 -5.09
C ASN A 89 -29.74 -11.60 -5.64
N GLU A 90 -30.82 -10.94 -5.22
CA GLU A 90 -31.14 -9.57 -5.61
C GLU A 90 -30.04 -8.60 -5.15
N ILE A 91 -29.69 -8.59 -3.85
CA ILE A 91 -28.62 -7.72 -3.35
C ILE A 91 -27.27 -8.02 -4.00
N LYS A 92 -26.96 -9.31 -4.25
CA LYS A 92 -25.72 -9.69 -4.95
C LYS A 92 -25.66 -9.08 -6.36
N HIS A 93 -26.74 -9.16 -7.12
CA HIS A 93 -26.82 -8.58 -8.47
C HIS A 93 -26.65 -7.06 -8.41
N ILE A 94 -27.39 -6.38 -7.52
CA ILE A 94 -27.33 -4.93 -7.35
C ILE A 94 -25.92 -4.46 -6.95
N ILE A 95 -25.25 -5.18 -6.04
CA ILE A 95 -23.87 -4.85 -5.65
C ILE A 95 -22.94 -5.01 -6.86
N LEU A 96 -23.05 -6.09 -7.64
CA LEU A 96 -22.18 -6.31 -8.80
C LEU A 96 -22.36 -5.21 -9.84
N ASP A 97 -23.60 -4.87 -10.17
CA ASP A 97 -23.94 -3.84 -11.16
C ASP A 97 -23.51 -2.44 -10.72
N LYS A 98 -23.93 -2.02 -9.52
CA LYS A 98 -23.74 -0.62 -9.07
C LYS A 98 -22.33 -0.33 -8.57
N THR A 99 -21.56 -1.34 -8.18
CA THR A 99 -20.22 -1.13 -7.60
C THR A 99 -19.06 -1.54 -8.51
N ASN A 100 -19.36 -1.95 -9.76
CA ASN A 100 -18.40 -2.39 -10.78
C ASN A 100 -17.38 -3.41 -10.22
N ARG A 101 -17.85 -4.30 -9.33
CA ARG A 101 -17.00 -5.27 -8.64
C ARG A 101 -16.82 -6.51 -9.52
N LYS A 102 -15.59 -6.74 -9.97
CA LYS A 102 -15.21 -7.93 -10.73
C LYS A 102 -14.99 -9.19 -9.86
N ASN A 103 -14.83 -9.03 -8.54
CA ASN A 103 -14.41 -10.12 -7.64
C ASN A 103 -15.56 -10.68 -6.79
N ASN A 104 -15.95 -11.92 -7.08
CA ASN A 104 -16.98 -12.65 -6.32
C ASN A 104 -16.60 -12.85 -4.84
N LYS A 105 -15.31 -13.04 -4.50
CA LYS A 105 -14.88 -13.33 -3.12
C LYS A 105 -15.11 -12.15 -2.18
N SER A 106 -14.74 -10.94 -2.59
CA SER A 106 -14.98 -9.74 -1.79
C SER A 106 -16.48 -9.48 -1.61
N THR A 107 -17.27 -9.72 -2.65
CA THR A 107 -18.72 -9.56 -2.61
C THR A 107 -19.36 -10.56 -1.63
N ILE A 108 -18.93 -11.83 -1.65
CA ILE A 108 -19.39 -12.84 -0.68
C ILE A 108 -19.07 -12.43 0.76
N LYS A 109 -17.87 -11.90 1.03
CA LYS A 109 -17.52 -11.40 2.38
C LYS A 109 -18.44 -10.27 2.82
N ILE A 110 -18.72 -9.31 1.94
CA ILE A 110 -19.64 -8.21 2.23
C ILE A 110 -21.03 -8.75 2.57
N LEU A 111 -21.57 -9.64 1.73
CA LEU A 111 -22.89 -10.25 1.93
C LEU A 111 -22.96 -11.00 3.26
N ASN A 112 -21.94 -11.82 3.58
CA ASN A 112 -21.92 -12.56 4.84
C ASN A 112 -21.83 -11.63 6.07
N HIS A 113 -21.14 -10.49 5.98
CA HIS A 113 -21.16 -9.49 7.05
C HIS A 113 -22.53 -8.83 7.22
N ILE A 114 -23.23 -8.54 6.12
CA ILE A 114 -24.61 -8.02 6.14
C ILE A 114 -25.55 -9.05 6.76
N THR A 115 -25.48 -10.31 6.35
CA THR A 115 -26.23 -11.41 6.96
C THR A 115 -25.99 -11.51 8.46
N THR A 116 -24.73 -11.41 8.88
CA THR A 116 -24.35 -11.47 10.32
C THR A 116 -24.93 -10.30 11.09
N PHE A 117 -24.92 -9.09 10.52
CA PHE A 117 -25.55 -7.91 11.12
C PHE A 117 -27.06 -8.10 11.27
N LEU A 118 -27.74 -8.57 10.23
CA LEU A 118 -29.19 -8.79 10.27
C LEU A 118 -29.60 -9.87 11.27
N ASN A 119 -28.83 -10.96 11.38
CA ASN A 119 -29.05 -11.96 12.43
C ASN A 119 -28.94 -11.33 13.82
N TRP A 120 -27.91 -10.51 14.06
CA TRP A 120 -27.75 -9.80 15.33
C TRP A 120 -28.93 -8.86 15.64
N VAL A 121 -29.48 -8.18 14.62
CA VAL A 121 -30.68 -7.35 14.80
C VAL A 121 -31.88 -8.20 15.25
N LEU A 122 -32.06 -9.39 14.67
CA LEU A 122 -33.12 -10.31 15.07
C LEU A 122 -32.91 -10.84 16.49
N ASP A 123 -31.69 -11.26 16.81
CA ASP A 123 -31.32 -11.79 18.13
C ASP A 123 -31.60 -10.78 19.25
N GLU A 124 -31.28 -9.49 19.05
CA GLU A 124 -31.35 -8.50 20.14
C GLU A 124 -32.65 -7.69 20.19
N HIS A 125 -33.41 -7.61 19.09
CA HIS A 125 -34.59 -6.76 19.03
C HIS A 125 -35.87 -7.47 18.57
N PHE A 126 -35.78 -8.67 18.01
CA PHE A 126 -36.93 -9.40 17.46
C PHE A 126 -36.94 -10.86 17.91
N THR A 127 -36.73 -11.08 19.21
CA THR A 127 -36.73 -12.40 19.84
C THR A 127 -37.74 -12.44 20.97
N GLU A 128 -38.55 -13.49 21.01
CA GLU A 128 -39.48 -13.78 22.11
C GLU A 128 -39.22 -15.18 22.68
N LEU A 129 -39.53 -15.36 23.96
CA LEU A 129 -39.46 -16.68 24.58
C LEU A 129 -40.71 -17.46 24.22
N ASN A 130 -40.54 -18.67 23.69
CA ASN A 130 -41.66 -19.60 23.51
C ASN A 130 -42.11 -20.20 24.85
N ASP A 131 -43.16 -21.02 24.82
CA ASP A 131 -43.75 -21.68 26.00
C ASP A 131 -42.75 -22.58 26.78
N TYR A 132 -41.61 -22.91 26.18
CA TYR A 132 -40.54 -23.71 26.79
C TYR A 132 -39.36 -22.86 27.27
N GLY A 133 -39.47 -21.52 27.26
CA GLY A 133 -38.41 -20.60 27.65
C GLY A 133 -37.25 -20.53 26.64
N VAL A 134 -37.46 -20.97 25.40
CA VAL A 134 -36.47 -20.88 24.32
C VAL A 134 -36.72 -19.62 23.51
N ALA A 135 -35.68 -18.81 23.33
CA ALA A 135 -35.67 -17.66 22.45
C ALA A 135 -35.91 -18.05 20.98
N VAL A 136 -36.95 -17.50 20.36
CA VAL A 136 -37.31 -17.70 18.95
C VAL A 136 -37.43 -16.34 18.26
N HIS A 137 -36.94 -16.24 17.03
CA HIS A 137 -37.05 -15.01 16.24
C HIS A 137 -38.48 -14.77 15.76
N LEU A 138 -38.94 -13.53 15.87
CA LEU A 138 -40.23 -13.07 15.33
C LEU A 138 -40.23 -13.02 13.81
N TYR A 139 -39.07 -12.81 13.19
CA TYR A 139 -38.91 -12.73 11.75
C TYR A 139 -37.70 -13.54 11.28
N SER A 140 -37.72 -13.96 10.01
CA SER A 140 -36.59 -14.68 9.40
C SER A 140 -35.64 -13.72 8.68
N ASN A 141 -34.34 -14.00 8.73
CA ASN A 141 -33.38 -13.25 7.93
C ASN A 141 -33.54 -13.61 6.44
N PRO A 142 -33.82 -12.65 5.55
CA PRO A 142 -33.96 -12.90 4.11
C PRO A 142 -32.65 -13.31 3.43
N PHE A 143 -31.51 -13.13 4.10
CA PHE A 143 -30.19 -13.35 3.54
C PHE A 143 -29.53 -14.58 4.13
N GLU A 144 -29.31 -15.60 3.29
CA GLU A 144 -28.55 -16.78 3.67
C GLU A 144 -27.04 -16.57 3.59
N LYS A 145 -26.31 -17.23 4.49
CA LYS A 145 -24.85 -17.19 4.49
C LYS A 145 -24.31 -17.95 3.28
N ILE A 146 -23.53 -17.27 2.45
CA ILE A 146 -22.95 -17.87 1.25
C ILE A 146 -21.63 -18.55 1.62
N VAL A 147 -21.54 -19.86 1.40
CA VAL A 147 -20.29 -20.61 1.52
C VAL A 147 -19.44 -20.40 0.27
N ALA A 148 -18.30 -19.72 0.43
CA ALA A 148 -17.32 -19.63 -0.65
C ALA A 148 -16.51 -20.93 -0.72
N LYS A 149 -16.45 -21.58 -1.88
CA LYS A 149 -15.43 -22.61 -2.15
C LYS A 149 -14.07 -21.92 -2.23
N GLU A 150 -13.26 -22.01 -1.19
CA GLU A 150 -11.91 -21.48 -1.20
C GLU A 150 -11.02 -22.35 -2.09
N LYS A 151 -10.70 -21.89 -3.30
CA LYS A 151 -9.51 -22.35 -4.01
C LYS A 151 -8.33 -21.57 -3.46
N TYR A 152 -7.53 -22.19 -2.60
CA TYR A 152 -6.20 -21.71 -2.27
C TYR A 152 -5.28 -22.02 -3.45
N THR A 153 -5.46 -21.34 -4.57
CA THR A 153 -4.35 -21.20 -5.50
C THR A 153 -3.43 -20.19 -4.85
N GLU A 154 -2.40 -20.67 -4.15
CA GLU A 154 -1.29 -19.81 -3.80
C GLU A 154 -0.85 -19.12 -5.09
N THR A 155 -0.82 -17.79 -5.08
CA THR A 155 -0.16 -17.08 -6.17
C THR A 155 1.31 -17.38 -6.01
N VAL A 156 1.79 -18.41 -6.73
CA VAL A 156 3.20 -18.75 -6.78
C VAL A 156 3.89 -17.62 -7.54
N HIS A 157 4.41 -16.66 -6.79
CA HIS A 157 5.28 -15.64 -7.33
C HIS A 157 6.70 -16.20 -7.36
N SER A 158 7.37 -16.11 -8.50
CA SER A 158 8.81 -16.38 -8.55
C SER A 158 9.53 -15.44 -7.58
N PRO A 159 10.42 -15.95 -6.72
CA PRO A 159 11.18 -15.10 -5.81
C PRO A 159 12.07 -14.16 -6.63
N LEU A 160 12.21 -12.91 -6.18
CA LEU A 160 13.18 -11.98 -6.78
C LEU A 160 14.58 -12.58 -6.64
N PRO A 161 15.36 -12.71 -7.73
CA PRO A 161 16.72 -13.25 -7.65
C PRO A 161 17.56 -12.48 -6.63
N TYR A 162 18.34 -13.22 -5.83
CA TYR A 162 19.09 -12.66 -4.70
C TYR A 162 20.10 -11.58 -5.12
N ARG A 163 20.63 -11.67 -6.35
CA ARG A 163 21.51 -10.65 -6.93
C ARG A 163 20.86 -9.26 -6.94
N TYR A 164 19.60 -9.16 -7.39
CA TYR A 164 18.88 -7.87 -7.36
C TYR A 164 18.67 -7.35 -5.95
N ILE A 165 18.44 -8.24 -4.99
CA ILE A 165 18.35 -7.84 -3.58
C ILE A 165 19.68 -7.25 -3.13
N CYS A 166 20.82 -7.85 -3.51
CA CYS A 166 22.15 -7.32 -3.22
C CYS A 166 22.39 -5.97 -3.89
N ASP A 167 22.05 -5.83 -5.17
CA ASP A 167 22.21 -4.58 -5.92
C ASP A 167 21.35 -3.46 -5.32
N LEU A 168 20.09 -3.75 -4.98
CA LEU A 168 19.20 -2.80 -4.30
C LEU A 168 19.71 -2.40 -2.91
N ARG A 169 20.27 -3.34 -2.15
CA ARG A 169 20.92 -3.04 -0.87
C ARG A 169 22.12 -2.12 -1.08
N HIS A 170 22.95 -2.36 -2.09
CA HIS A 170 24.11 -1.52 -2.40
C HIS A 170 23.71 -0.12 -2.88
N ILE A 171 22.67 0.01 -3.69
CA ILE A 171 22.12 1.31 -4.12
C ILE A 171 21.63 2.10 -2.91
N LEU A 172 20.88 1.46 -2.00
CA LEU A 172 20.27 2.12 -0.85
C LEU A 172 21.29 2.44 0.25
N CYS A 173 22.15 1.47 0.58
CA CYS A 173 23.15 1.51 1.64
C CYS A 173 24.49 1.00 1.08
N PRO A 174 25.29 1.86 0.44
CA PRO A 174 26.54 1.46 -0.22
C PRO A 174 27.57 0.85 0.74
N THR A 175 27.57 1.31 1.99
CA THR A 175 28.52 0.89 3.04
C THR A 175 27.78 0.17 4.16
N PRO A 176 27.90 -1.16 4.32
CA PRO A 176 27.15 -1.94 5.32
C PRO A 176 27.31 -1.48 6.78
N ARG A 177 28.45 -0.87 7.13
CA ARG A 177 28.75 -0.30 8.46
C ARG A 177 29.14 1.18 8.39
N GLY A 178 28.45 1.92 7.53
CA GLY A 178 28.65 3.35 7.30
C GLY A 178 27.77 4.24 8.17
N ASN A 179 27.54 5.46 7.72
CA ASN A 179 26.69 6.47 8.36
C ASN A 179 25.51 6.82 7.45
N PHE A 180 24.49 7.47 8.01
CA PHE A 180 23.39 7.97 7.20
C PHE A 180 23.88 8.98 6.14
N SER A 181 24.98 9.70 6.37
CA SER A 181 25.65 10.51 5.33
C SER A 181 25.99 9.76 4.04
N ASP A 182 26.17 8.45 4.12
CA ASP A 182 26.59 7.62 2.98
C ASP A 182 25.40 7.21 2.09
N TRP A 183 24.16 7.46 2.54
CA TRP A 183 22.92 7.05 1.87
C TRP A 183 22.51 8.04 0.77
N LEU A 184 23.46 8.36 -0.12
CA LEU A 184 23.32 9.41 -1.15
C LEU A 184 22.11 9.21 -2.05
N TRP A 185 21.81 7.97 -2.45
CA TRP A 185 20.64 7.69 -3.26
C TRP A 185 19.35 8.08 -2.53
N ALA A 186 19.25 7.74 -1.24
CA ALA A 186 18.07 8.03 -0.42
C ALA A 186 17.90 9.54 -0.18
N HIS A 187 18.98 10.29 0.02
CA HIS A 187 18.93 11.75 0.16
C HIS A 187 18.33 12.43 -1.07
N ASN A 188 18.63 11.91 -2.25
CA ASN A 188 18.20 12.43 -3.54
C ASN A 188 16.78 12.01 -3.92
N GLN A 189 16.18 11.04 -3.22
CA GLN A 189 14.77 10.68 -3.39
C GLN A 189 13.86 11.72 -2.70
N THR A 190 14.01 12.99 -3.06
CA THR A 190 13.21 14.07 -2.51
C THR A 190 11.92 14.22 -3.29
N GLY A 191 10.81 13.75 -2.73
CA GLY A 191 9.48 14.30 -3.00
C GLY A 191 9.06 14.41 -4.48
N GLN A 192 9.03 13.28 -5.21
CA GLN A 192 8.08 13.20 -6.35
C GLN A 192 6.60 13.28 -5.86
N TRP A 193 6.40 13.27 -4.55
CA TRP A 193 5.16 13.63 -3.86
C TRP A 193 5.24 15.09 -3.37
N THR A 194 4.13 15.81 -3.52
CA THR A 194 3.96 17.28 -3.43
C THR A 194 4.32 17.97 -2.09
N GLN A 195 5.06 17.33 -1.18
CA GLN A 195 5.46 17.88 0.12
C GLN A 195 6.86 17.40 0.55
N GLY A 196 7.92 18.14 0.24
CA GLY A 196 9.20 18.14 0.98
C GLY A 196 10.10 16.89 1.00
N GLY A 197 9.58 15.69 0.72
CA GLY A 197 10.27 14.40 0.94
C GLY A 197 10.52 14.13 2.42
N ASP A 198 11.53 13.30 2.72
CA ASP A 198 11.94 12.95 4.10
C ASP A 198 12.74 14.07 4.82
N TRP A 199 12.68 15.30 4.30
CA TRP A 199 13.38 16.46 4.83
C TRP A 199 12.43 17.35 5.63
N PHE A 200 12.77 17.62 6.89
CA PHE A 200 11.94 18.43 7.78
C PHE A 200 12.70 19.62 8.36
N GLU A 201 11.99 20.72 8.56
CA GLU A 201 12.58 21.97 9.05
C GLU A 201 12.90 21.90 10.55
N VAL A 202 14.08 22.39 10.90
CA VAL A 202 14.61 22.44 12.27
C VAL A 202 15.20 23.82 12.56
N ASN A 203 15.39 24.11 13.84
CA ASN A 203 16.24 25.24 14.24
C ASN A 203 17.70 24.89 13.94
N GLU A 204 18.50 25.89 13.54
CA GLU A 204 19.93 25.72 13.28
C GLU A 204 20.68 25.13 14.49
N SER A 205 20.23 25.44 15.71
CA SER A 205 20.82 24.91 16.94
C SER A 205 20.71 23.39 17.11
N LEU A 206 19.80 22.73 16.38
CA LEU A 206 19.64 21.27 16.40
C LEU A 206 20.59 20.56 15.43
N ILE A 207 21.26 21.30 14.55
CA ILE A 207 22.21 20.73 13.60
C ILE A 207 23.52 20.44 14.32
N ASP A 208 23.91 19.18 14.32
CA ASP A 208 25.22 18.75 14.80
C ASP A 208 26.12 18.44 13.60
N SER A 209 27.02 19.36 13.26
CA SER A 209 27.93 19.22 12.13
C SER A 209 29.01 18.15 12.33
N ASN A 210 29.24 17.69 13.56
CA ASN A 210 30.21 16.63 13.86
C ASN A 210 29.58 15.24 13.80
N ASP A 211 28.26 15.15 13.84
CA ASP A 211 27.53 13.89 13.73
C ASP A 211 27.31 13.52 12.25
N LYS A 212 27.96 12.44 11.81
CA LYS A 212 27.83 11.92 10.44
C LYS A 212 26.43 11.38 10.13
N ASP A 213 25.60 11.17 11.15
CA ASP A 213 24.21 10.76 11.02
C ASP A 213 23.24 11.94 10.99
N CYS A 214 23.73 13.16 11.24
CA CYS A 214 23.00 14.41 11.08
C CYS A 214 23.13 14.92 9.64
N VAL A 215 22.38 14.33 8.72
CA VAL A 215 22.36 14.82 7.33
C VAL A 215 21.45 16.05 7.23
N TRP A 216 22.00 17.20 6.86
CA TRP A 216 21.27 18.47 6.84
C TRP A 216 21.50 19.26 5.55
N ARG A 217 20.61 20.23 5.27
CA ARG A 217 20.72 21.16 4.14
C ARG A 217 20.11 22.53 4.47
N VAL A 218 20.52 23.55 3.73
CA VAL A 218 19.89 24.88 3.74
C VAL A 218 19.08 25.07 2.47
N LYS A 219 17.87 25.60 2.59
CA LYS A 219 17.04 26.02 1.46
C LYS A 219 16.55 27.44 1.65
N GLU A 220 16.49 28.20 0.57
CA GLU A 220 15.80 29.48 0.54
C GLU A 220 14.38 29.26 0.05
N VAL A 221 13.39 29.61 0.87
CA VAL A 221 11.97 29.45 0.57
C VAL A 221 11.26 30.79 0.66
N ASN A 222 10.27 30.99 -0.21
CA ASN A 222 9.43 32.18 -0.14
C ASN A 222 8.32 31.94 0.89
N ARG A 223 8.34 32.72 1.98
CA ARG A 223 7.26 32.77 2.97
C ARG A 223 6.69 34.18 2.97
N CYS A 224 5.41 34.30 2.61
CA CYS A 224 4.68 35.56 2.61
C CYS A 224 5.39 36.68 1.81
N GLY A 225 5.98 36.35 0.66
CA GLY A 225 6.67 37.30 -0.21
C GLY A 225 8.11 37.63 0.19
N LYS A 226 8.64 37.03 1.27
CA LYS A 226 10.02 37.19 1.72
C LYS A 226 10.81 35.90 1.53
N LEU A 227 12.04 36.03 1.04
CA LEU A 227 12.98 34.92 0.93
C LEU A 227 13.58 34.65 2.30
N VAL A 228 13.31 33.47 2.86
CA VAL A 228 13.77 33.06 4.18
C VAL A 228 14.64 31.81 4.04
N LYS A 229 15.79 31.80 4.72
CA LYS A 229 16.63 30.61 4.85
C LYS A 229 16.00 29.67 5.88
N ILE A 230 15.74 28.45 5.46
CA ILE A 230 15.30 27.34 6.33
C ILE A 230 16.40 26.29 6.40
N TYR A 231 16.53 25.70 7.57
CA TYR A 231 17.42 24.58 7.82
C TYR A 231 16.61 23.29 7.89
N GLN A 232 17.08 22.24 7.26
CA GLN A 232 16.40 20.95 7.26
C GLN A 232 17.35 19.82 7.63
N ILE A 233 16.83 18.86 8.40
CA ILE A 233 17.47 17.56 8.63
C ILE A 233 16.72 16.50 7.80
N TRP A 234 17.45 15.52 7.29
CA TRP A 234 16.89 14.36 6.60
C TRP A 234 16.56 13.24 7.61
N SER A 235 15.37 12.68 7.48
CA SER A 235 14.89 11.55 8.28
C SER A 235 15.23 10.22 7.60
N PRO A 236 16.04 9.34 8.21
CA PRO A 236 16.39 8.04 7.61
C PRO A 236 15.26 7.02 7.69
N VAL A 237 14.14 7.32 8.36
CA VAL A 237 13.11 6.36 8.78
C VAL A 237 12.50 5.60 7.59
N VAL A 238 12.15 6.30 6.51
CA VAL A 238 11.52 5.69 5.33
C VAL A 238 12.51 4.80 4.58
N ALA A 239 13.73 5.30 4.36
CA ALA A 239 14.81 4.54 3.74
C ALA A 239 15.14 3.29 4.57
N MET A 240 15.14 3.39 5.90
CA MET A 240 15.34 2.27 6.80
C MET A 240 14.23 1.22 6.70
N VAL A 241 12.98 1.59 6.41
CA VAL A 241 11.93 0.58 6.15
C VAL A 241 12.27 -0.25 4.91
N LEU A 242 12.73 0.40 3.83
CA LEU A 242 13.16 -0.31 2.62
C LEU A 242 14.36 -1.22 2.91
N PHE A 243 15.35 -0.72 3.65
CA PHE A 243 16.53 -1.48 4.05
C PHE A 243 16.16 -2.75 4.82
N ILE A 244 15.28 -2.63 5.83
CA ILE A 244 14.82 -3.78 6.60
C ILE A 244 14.03 -4.76 5.75
N LYS A 245 13.18 -4.29 4.83
CA LYS A 245 12.43 -5.17 3.92
C LYS A 245 13.33 -5.90 2.92
N LEU A 246 14.48 -5.34 2.56
CA LEU A 246 15.47 -6.01 1.71
C LEU A 246 16.26 -7.07 2.49
N HIS A 247 16.38 -6.96 3.83
CA HIS A 247 17.11 -7.91 4.68
C HIS A 247 16.23 -8.98 5.31
N LEU A 248 14.98 -8.64 5.63
CA LEU A 248 14.05 -9.48 6.36
C LEU A 248 12.72 -9.62 5.60
N PRO A 249 12.11 -10.82 5.58
CA PRO A 249 10.81 -11.06 4.96
C PRO A 249 9.66 -10.54 5.85
N LEU A 250 9.76 -9.33 6.37
CA LEU A 250 8.74 -8.68 7.20
C LEU A 250 7.75 -7.91 6.34
N ARG A 251 6.49 -7.92 6.74
CA ARG A 251 5.47 -7.07 6.10
C ARG A 251 5.72 -5.62 6.49
N THR A 252 5.46 -4.68 5.58
CA THR A 252 5.63 -3.24 5.81
C THR A 252 4.96 -2.76 7.10
N TYR A 253 3.74 -3.25 7.39
CA TYR A 253 3.05 -2.93 8.65
C TYR A 253 3.83 -3.37 9.90
N GLN A 254 4.46 -4.55 9.86
CA GLN A 254 5.23 -5.06 11.01
C GLN A 254 6.48 -4.21 11.26
N VAL A 255 7.21 -3.85 10.19
CA VAL A 255 8.40 -2.99 10.30
C VAL A 255 8.04 -1.63 10.91
N ARG A 256 6.97 -1.00 10.42
CA ARG A 256 6.50 0.30 10.92
C ARG A 256 6.11 0.27 12.40
N MET A 257 5.64 -0.86 12.89
CA MET A 257 5.17 -1.05 14.26
C MET A 257 6.26 -1.55 15.22
N LEU A 258 7.50 -1.66 14.77
CA LEU A 258 8.62 -2.06 15.64
C LEU A 258 8.83 -1.02 16.75
N ASP A 259 9.08 -1.53 17.95
CA ASP A 259 9.39 -0.73 19.13
C ASP A 259 10.91 -0.55 19.26
N SER A 260 11.35 0.64 19.67
CA SER A 260 12.76 1.00 19.82
C SER A 260 13.41 0.40 21.06
N GLY A 261 12.62 -0.03 22.04
CA GLY A 261 13.08 -0.49 23.34
C GLY A 261 13.48 0.65 24.29
N GLU A 262 13.12 1.90 23.98
CA GLU A 262 13.40 3.06 24.86
C GLU A 262 12.75 2.91 26.25
N ALA A 263 11.68 2.14 26.37
CA ALA A 263 10.99 1.83 27.63
C ALA A 263 11.39 0.46 28.24
N ASP A 264 12.25 -0.31 27.58
CA ASP A 264 12.65 -1.64 28.04
C ASP A 264 13.57 -1.55 29.25
N SER A 265 13.61 -2.62 30.05
CA SER A 265 14.48 -2.72 31.22
C SER A 265 15.97 -2.82 30.85
N LEU A 266 16.26 -3.58 29.79
CA LEU A 266 17.60 -3.76 29.24
C LEU A 266 17.66 -3.24 27.81
N ARG A 267 18.82 -2.75 27.41
CA ARG A 267 19.06 -2.13 26.11
C ARG A 267 20.28 -2.76 25.45
N TYR A 268 20.15 -3.06 24.16
CA TYR A 268 21.28 -3.47 23.33
C TYR A 268 22.07 -2.25 22.86
N GLU A 269 23.34 -2.17 23.22
CA GLU A 269 24.26 -1.10 22.82
C GLU A 269 25.62 -1.68 22.40
N LYS A 270 26.06 -1.38 21.17
CA LYS A 270 27.39 -1.76 20.64
C LYS A 270 27.74 -3.24 20.88
N GLY A 271 26.79 -4.13 20.67
CA GLY A 271 27.01 -5.58 20.86
C GLY A 271 26.79 -6.12 22.28
N LYS A 272 26.37 -5.28 23.24
CA LYS A 272 26.20 -5.68 24.64
C LYS A 272 24.85 -5.27 25.19
N TRP A 273 24.38 -5.99 26.20
CA TRP A 273 23.16 -5.64 26.94
C TRP A 273 23.52 -4.84 28.20
N VAL A 274 22.91 -3.67 28.35
CA VAL A 274 23.11 -2.75 29.48
C VAL A 274 21.76 -2.38 30.10
N ASN A 275 21.77 -1.91 31.36
CA ASN A 275 20.57 -1.36 31.97
C ASN A 275 20.12 -0.09 31.24
N ASN A 276 18.83 0.04 31.02
CA ASN A 276 18.27 1.24 30.41
C ASN A 276 18.13 2.36 31.45
N HIS A 277 18.64 3.54 31.14
CA HIS A 277 18.63 4.72 32.01
C HIS A 277 17.59 5.77 31.59
N HIS A 278 16.74 5.47 30.60
CA HIS A 278 15.63 6.34 30.23
C HIS A 278 14.69 6.57 31.41
N ALA A 279 14.18 7.80 31.55
CA ALA A 279 13.31 8.20 32.66
C ALA A 279 11.98 7.42 32.72
N PHE A 280 11.58 6.83 31.58
CA PHE A 280 10.38 6.01 31.42
C PHE A 280 10.73 4.53 31.13
N ALA A 281 11.92 4.06 31.52
CA ALA A 281 12.25 2.65 31.48
C ALA A 281 11.49 1.90 32.59
N PHE A 282 10.78 0.83 32.23
CA PHE A 282 9.97 0.05 33.16
C PHE A 282 10.64 -1.27 33.52
N LYS A 283 10.46 -1.71 34.77
CA LYS A 283 10.90 -3.05 35.20
C LYS A 283 10.15 -4.12 34.42
N HIS A 284 10.87 -5.16 33.99
CA HIS A 284 10.33 -6.30 33.23
C HIS A 284 9.74 -5.97 31.84
N TYR A 285 9.90 -4.74 31.35
CA TYR A 285 9.56 -4.40 29.96
C TYR A 285 10.62 -4.97 29.01
N ARG A 286 10.10 -5.58 27.94
CA ARG A 286 10.86 -6.22 26.86
C ARG A 286 10.02 -6.20 25.58
N LYS A 287 9.73 -5.01 25.04
CA LYS A 287 8.95 -4.81 23.81
C LYS A 287 9.82 -4.38 22.63
N GLY A 288 11.02 -3.89 22.90
CA GLY A 288 11.96 -3.41 21.91
C GLY A 288 12.32 -4.47 20.88
N VAL A 289 12.65 -4.00 19.68
CA VAL A 289 13.03 -4.82 18.53
C VAL A 289 14.24 -5.71 18.82
N PHE A 290 15.12 -5.33 19.75
CA PHE A 290 16.24 -6.15 20.18
C PHE A 290 15.76 -7.21 21.15
N ARG A 291 16.19 -8.46 20.97
CA ARG A 291 15.83 -9.55 21.88
C ARG A 291 17.04 -10.36 22.27
N GLN A 292 17.30 -10.44 23.58
CA GLN A 292 18.34 -11.32 24.11
C GLN A 292 17.81 -12.74 24.14
N PHE A 293 18.58 -13.67 23.57
CA PHE A 293 18.36 -15.10 23.69
C PHE A 293 19.53 -15.70 24.45
N LYS A 294 19.23 -16.62 25.37
CA LYS A 294 20.25 -17.38 26.08
C LYS A 294 20.07 -18.85 25.73
N ASP A 295 21.13 -19.46 25.23
CA ASP A 295 21.14 -20.91 25.07
C ASP A 295 21.36 -21.56 26.44
N ASN A 296 20.38 -22.34 26.89
CA ASN A 296 20.46 -23.04 28.17
C ASN A 296 21.53 -24.14 28.18
N ALA A 297 21.92 -24.67 27.02
CA ALA A 297 22.91 -25.74 26.93
C ALA A 297 24.35 -25.21 27.01
N THR A 298 24.64 -24.11 26.32
CA THR A 298 26.00 -23.52 26.26
C THR A 298 26.19 -22.30 27.13
N GLY A 299 25.12 -21.68 27.61
CA GLY A 299 25.14 -20.38 28.30
C GLY A 299 25.44 -19.20 27.35
N LEU A 300 25.53 -19.44 26.04
CA LEU A 300 25.85 -18.40 25.07
C LEU A 300 24.69 -17.42 24.92
N GLU A 301 25.01 -16.13 25.02
CA GLU A 301 24.06 -15.06 24.76
C GLU A 301 24.14 -14.63 23.30
N SER A 302 22.98 -14.55 22.65
CA SER A 302 22.84 -14.04 21.29
C SER A 302 21.76 -12.96 21.26
N THR A 303 21.81 -12.11 20.23
CA THR A 303 20.81 -11.06 20.04
C THR A 303 20.09 -11.30 18.72
N GLY A 304 18.78 -11.50 18.79
CA GLY A 304 17.90 -11.52 17.63
C GLY A 304 16.88 -10.41 17.69
N LEU A 305 15.73 -10.63 17.06
CA LEU A 305 14.70 -9.61 16.89
C LEU A 305 13.40 -9.99 17.57
N TYR A 306 12.65 -8.98 18.03
CA TYR A 306 11.26 -9.12 18.43
C TYR A 306 10.38 -8.27 17.52
N ILE A 307 9.36 -8.90 16.95
CA ILE A 307 8.41 -8.23 16.06
C ILE A 307 7.13 -7.99 16.84
N SER A 308 6.82 -6.73 17.12
CA SER A 308 5.73 -6.32 18.02
C SER A 308 4.32 -6.69 17.56
N THR A 309 4.16 -7.22 16.33
CA THR A 309 2.85 -7.60 15.78
C THR A 309 2.89 -8.90 14.96
N ASN A 310 1.84 -9.72 15.10
CA ASN A 310 1.65 -11.03 14.46
C ASN A 310 0.23 -11.21 13.88
N LYS A 311 -0.16 -10.33 12.96
CA LYS A 311 -1.40 -10.43 12.13
C LYS A 311 -2.62 -11.00 12.88
N THR A 312 -3.05 -12.22 12.55
CA THR A 312 -4.22 -12.89 13.14
C THR A 312 -3.87 -13.65 14.42
N ALA A 313 -2.59 -13.95 14.67
CA ALA A 313 -2.16 -14.61 15.89
C ALA A 313 -2.18 -13.67 17.11
N ASP A 314 -2.28 -12.35 16.90
CA ASP A 314 -2.50 -11.35 17.94
C ASP A 314 -3.97 -11.14 18.30
N GLN A 315 -4.90 -11.87 17.66
CA GLN A 315 -6.32 -11.77 18.01
C GLN A 315 -6.52 -12.19 19.47
N ASN A 316 -7.23 -11.35 20.22
CA ASN A 316 -7.56 -11.56 21.64
C ASN A 316 -6.34 -11.64 22.57
N LYS A 317 -5.18 -11.13 22.15
CA LYS A 317 -3.98 -11.04 22.98
C LYS A 317 -3.79 -9.66 23.59
N GLU A 318 -3.33 -9.64 24.83
CA GLU A 318 -2.94 -8.41 25.53
C GLU A 318 -1.54 -7.93 25.11
N GLU A 319 -1.13 -6.77 25.64
CA GLU A 319 0.06 -6.03 25.22
C GLU A 319 1.34 -6.88 25.17
N PHE A 320 1.60 -7.69 26.20
CA PHE A 320 2.85 -8.47 26.33
C PHE A 320 2.82 -9.85 25.68
N GLU A 321 1.66 -10.29 25.21
CA GLU A 321 1.48 -11.61 24.57
C GLU A 321 1.54 -11.53 23.04
N ARG A 322 1.53 -10.30 22.52
CA ARG A 322 1.55 -9.99 21.09
C ARG A 322 2.92 -10.23 20.47
N GLY A 323 2.93 -10.31 19.15
CA GLY A 323 4.18 -10.39 18.39
C GLY A 323 4.83 -11.75 18.42
N TYR A 324 6.10 -11.80 18.03
CA TYR A 324 6.90 -13.03 17.99
C TYR A 324 8.39 -12.72 17.97
N GLU A 325 9.16 -13.72 18.37
CA GLU A 325 10.61 -13.69 18.42
C GLU A 325 11.22 -14.28 17.14
N VAL A 326 12.30 -13.67 16.66
CA VAL A 326 13.13 -14.15 15.55
C VAL A 326 14.54 -14.36 16.10
N PRO A 327 14.92 -15.61 16.44
CA PRO A 327 16.22 -15.94 17.04
C PRO A 327 17.33 -15.99 15.98
N TRP A 328 17.43 -14.93 15.17
CA TRP A 328 18.45 -14.79 14.14
C TRP A 328 19.27 -13.54 14.37
N GLN A 329 20.55 -13.72 14.67
CA GLN A 329 21.49 -12.62 14.84
C GLN A 329 22.02 -12.15 13.49
N ASN A 330 21.40 -11.11 12.95
CA ASN A 330 21.90 -10.39 11.79
C ASN A 330 22.57 -9.10 12.24
N GLU A 331 23.89 -9.08 12.21
CA GLU A 331 24.65 -7.95 12.75
C GLU A 331 24.46 -6.64 11.98
N ASP A 332 24.27 -6.68 10.66
CA ASP A 332 24.05 -5.49 9.85
C ASP A 332 22.69 -4.87 10.16
N VAL A 333 21.65 -5.70 10.29
CA VAL A 333 20.32 -5.27 10.71
C VAL A 333 20.37 -4.69 12.12
N LEU A 334 21.03 -5.37 13.06
CA LEU A 334 21.16 -4.88 14.44
C LEU A 334 21.88 -3.53 14.49
N TYR A 335 22.96 -3.38 13.72
CA TYR A 335 23.71 -2.11 13.60
C TYR A 335 22.81 -0.97 13.12
N TRP A 336 22.11 -1.15 12.00
CA TRP A 336 21.28 -0.09 11.44
C TRP A 336 20.03 0.22 12.26
N LEU A 337 19.41 -0.78 12.91
CA LEU A 337 18.31 -0.54 13.84
C LEU A 337 18.78 0.23 15.07
N GLU A 338 19.97 -0.09 15.62
CA GLU A 338 20.54 0.64 16.76
C GLU A 338 20.84 2.09 16.36
N LYS A 339 21.39 2.27 15.16
CA LYS A 339 21.70 3.58 14.60
C LYS A 339 20.45 4.43 14.38
N LEU A 340 19.38 3.84 13.85
CA LEU A 340 18.08 4.49 13.73
C LEU A 340 17.49 4.86 15.11
N ARG A 341 17.58 3.97 16.10
CA ARG A 341 17.12 4.24 17.47
C ARG A 341 17.85 5.45 18.06
N ASN A 342 19.19 5.46 17.96
CA ASN A 342 20.00 6.55 18.50
C ASN A 342 19.72 7.88 17.77
N TRP A 343 19.52 7.84 16.44
CA TRP A 343 19.10 9.00 15.66
C TRP A 343 17.75 9.54 16.11
N GLN A 344 16.78 8.65 16.33
CA GLN A 344 15.45 9.01 16.81
C GLN A 344 15.50 9.64 18.21
N GLU A 345 16.30 9.09 19.14
CA GLU A 345 16.47 9.66 20.48
C GLU A 345 17.10 11.06 20.47
N LYS A 346 18.01 11.32 19.53
CA LYS A 346 18.69 12.62 19.43
C LYS A 346 17.87 13.68 18.70
N TYR A 347 17.28 13.33 17.55
CA TYR A 347 16.63 14.29 16.64
C TYR A 347 15.10 14.27 16.68
N ASN A 348 14.49 13.26 17.31
CA ASN A 348 13.04 13.15 17.50
C ASN A 348 12.70 12.47 18.85
N PRO A 349 13.16 13.07 19.98
CA PRO A 349 13.04 12.48 21.31
C PRO A 349 11.57 12.35 21.73
N ILE A 350 11.31 11.33 22.54
CA ILE A 350 10.03 11.13 23.23
C ILE A 350 10.23 11.25 24.73
N ASN A 351 9.25 11.81 25.42
CA ASN A 351 9.27 11.94 26.89
C ASN A 351 8.47 10.84 27.59
N LYS A 352 7.69 10.07 26.81
CA LYS A 352 6.91 8.92 27.27
C LYS A 352 6.55 8.03 26.07
N PRO A 353 6.25 6.74 26.31
CA PRO A 353 5.69 5.86 25.30
C PRO A 353 4.39 6.43 24.69
N THR A 354 4.17 6.15 23.40
CA THR A 354 2.95 6.58 22.70
C THR A 354 1.81 5.63 23.04
N ASP A 355 0.69 6.18 23.50
CA ASP A 355 -0.56 5.45 23.70
C ASP A 355 -1.16 5.04 22.35
N CYS A 356 -1.30 3.73 22.12
CA CYS A 356 -1.77 3.20 20.86
C CYS A 356 -3.25 3.52 20.58
N THR A 357 -4.05 3.91 21.58
CA THR A 357 -5.44 4.40 21.37
C THR A 357 -5.51 5.71 20.58
N THR A 358 -4.40 6.46 20.54
CA THR A 358 -4.28 7.71 19.76
C THR A 358 -3.98 7.47 18.27
N LEU A 359 -3.82 6.21 17.85
CA LEU A 359 -3.51 5.86 16.47
C LEU A 359 -4.76 5.95 15.57
N GLU A 360 -4.68 6.85 14.61
CA GLU A 360 -5.66 6.96 13.51
C GLU A 360 -5.48 5.91 12.40
N ALA A 361 -6.46 5.84 11.50
CA ALA A 361 -6.43 4.93 10.33
C ALA A 361 -5.20 5.14 9.43
N LYS A 362 -4.71 6.38 9.31
CA LYS A 362 -3.48 6.71 8.55
C LYS A 362 -2.22 6.00 9.10
N HIS A 363 -2.19 5.72 10.40
CA HIS A 363 -1.09 4.96 11.03
C HIS A 363 -1.31 3.45 10.95
N THR A 364 -2.56 3.01 11.04
CA THR A 364 -2.91 1.58 11.16
C THR A 364 -3.34 0.92 9.85
N LYS A 365 -3.22 1.64 8.72
CA LYS A 365 -3.69 1.29 7.36
C LYS A 365 -5.21 1.25 7.19
N SER A 366 -5.95 0.87 8.23
CA SER A 366 -7.41 0.91 8.25
C SER A 366 -7.93 1.20 9.66
N LYS A 367 -9.18 1.66 9.77
CA LYS A 367 -9.78 1.97 11.06
C LYS A 367 -9.81 0.70 11.95
N LYS A 368 -9.22 0.81 13.14
CA LYS A 368 -9.23 -0.23 14.17
C LYS A 368 -10.25 0.10 15.27
N SER A 369 -10.74 -0.93 15.97
CA SER A 369 -11.59 -0.77 17.14
C SER A 369 -10.79 -0.19 18.31
N HIS A 370 -11.49 0.44 19.25
CA HIS A 370 -10.84 0.95 20.45
C HIS A 370 -10.22 -0.18 21.29
N ALA A 371 -10.93 -1.30 21.44
CA ALA A 371 -10.43 -2.49 22.15
C ALA A 371 -9.13 -3.02 21.53
N TYR A 372 -9.04 -3.09 20.20
CA TYR A 372 -7.82 -3.54 19.53
C TYR A 372 -6.63 -2.61 19.82
N LEU A 373 -6.84 -1.30 19.79
CA LEU A 373 -5.80 -0.31 20.05
C LEU A 373 -5.41 -0.25 21.53
N SER A 374 -6.38 -0.40 22.43
CA SER A 374 -6.15 -0.50 23.87
C SER A 374 -5.32 -1.74 24.21
N ALA A 375 -5.63 -2.88 23.59
CA ALA A 375 -4.84 -4.11 23.74
C ALA A 375 -3.43 -4.04 23.13
N MET A 376 -3.11 -3.05 22.27
CA MET A 376 -1.72 -2.79 21.86
C MET A 376 -0.90 -2.09 22.95
N GLY A 377 -1.58 -1.42 23.90
CA GLY A 377 -0.97 -0.71 25.02
C GLY A 377 -0.12 0.49 24.58
N TYR A 378 1.11 0.56 25.08
CA TYR A 378 2.01 1.68 24.84
C TYR A 378 3.19 1.26 23.96
N SER A 379 3.65 2.12 23.06
CA SER A 379 4.77 1.77 22.17
C SER A 379 5.73 2.95 22.00
N CYS A 380 7.03 2.64 22.04
CA CYS A 380 8.10 3.53 21.64
C CYS A 380 8.43 3.22 20.17
N PHE A 381 7.63 3.73 19.22
CA PHE A 381 7.82 3.38 17.81
C PHE A 381 9.22 3.76 17.32
N LEU A 382 9.97 2.77 16.82
CA LEU A 382 11.29 2.96 16.21
C LEU A 382 11.16 3.69 14.87
N PHE A 383 10.14 3.34 14.09
CA PHE A 383 9.85 3.94 12.78
C PHE A 383 8.85 5.09 12.89
N ARG A 384 9.05 5.98 13.87
CA ARG A 384 8.21 7.17 14.09
C ARG A 384 8.56 8.33 13.16
N ASP A 385 7.58 9.14 12.78
CA ASP A 385 7.68 10.13 11.70
C ASP A 385 8.21 11.50 12.17
N ALA A 386 9.53 11.65 12.30
CA ALA A 386 10.15 12.95 12.64
C ALA A 386 9.73 14.10 11.70
N SER A 387 9.42 13.77 10.43
CA SER A 387 9.01 14.72 9.40
C SER A 387 7.53 15.08 9.40
N ALA A 388 6.72 14.49 10.28
CA ALA A 388 5.29 14.76 10.32
C ALA A 388 5.00 16.25 10.57
N SER A 389 4.10 16.81 9.76
CA SER A 389 3.68 18.22 9.88
C SER A 389 2.96 18.50 11.19
N LYS A 390 2.23 17.51 11.72
CA LYS A 390 1.55 17.59 13.01
C LYS A 390 2.48 17.02 14.09
N ALA A 391 2.78 17.83 15.10
CA ALA A 391 3.65 17.41 16.21
C ALA A 391 3.19 16.11 16.90
N ALA A 392 1.87 15.92 17.06
CA ALA A 392 1.29 14.72 17.64
C ALA A 392 1.53 13.43 16.82
N ASP A 393 1.83 13.56 15.53
CA ASP A 393 2.13 12.40 14.67
C ASP A 393 3.63 12.06 14.66
N ARG A 394 4.51 12.94 15.20
CA ARG A 394 5.96 12.70 15.21
C ARG A 394 6.42 11.55 16.10
N THR A 395 5.59 11.19 17.08
CA THR A 395 5.82 10.04 17.97
C THR A 395 5.11 8.78 17.47
N LYS A 396 4.31 8.87 16.40
CA LYS A 396 3.53 7.78 15.81
C LYS A 396 4.26 7.18 14.61
N PRO A 397 3.97 5.93 14.23
CA PRO A 397 4.67 5.29 13.13
C PRO A 397 4.39 6.00 11.80
N ILE A 398 5.40 6.07 10.92
CA ILE A 398 5.26 6.63 9.57
C ILE A 398 4.07 6.00 8.83
N GLN A 399 3.43 6.74 7.92
CA GLN A 399 2.22 6.26 7.22
C GLN A 399 2.55 5.27 6.10
N ASP A 400 1.64 4.33 5.81
CA ASP A 400 1.83 3.31 4.75
C ASP A 400 2.05 3.94 3.37
N ALA A 401 1.34 5.04 3.11
CA ALA A 401 1.37 5.77 1.84
C ALA A 401 2.73 6.40 1.53
N VAL A 402 3.55 6.68 2.54
CA VAL A 402 4.90 7.24 2.33
C VAL A 402 5.86 6.18 1.75
N ILE A 403 5.54 4.89 1.93
CA ILE A 403 6.36 3.76 1.51
C ILE A 403 5.82 3.14 0.20
N SER A 404 4.71 3.65 -0.36
CA SER A 404 4.17 3.10 -1.60
C SER A 404 5.09 3.41 -2.77
N PHE A 405 5.51 2.37 -3.49
CA PHE A 405 6.20 2.52 -4.76
C PHE A 405 5.27 3.22 -5.76
N MET A 406 5.84 3.87 -6.77
CA MET A 406 5.05 4.33 -7.90
C MET A 406 4.55 3.13 -8.68
N ASP A 407 3.31 2.75 -8.41
CA ASP A 407 2.59 1.85 -9.30
C ASP A 407 2.27 2.63 -10.58
N THR A 408 2.94 2.29 -11.68
CA THR A 408 2.48 2.72 -12.99
C THR A 408 1.36 1.79 -13.45
N THR A 409 0.25 2.38 -13.89
CA THR A 409 -0.82 1.64 -14.58
C THR A 409 -0.52 1.42 -16.07
N SER A 410 0.59 1.98 -16.57
CA SER A 410 1.05 1.77 -17.93
C SER A 410 1.72 0.40 -18.02
N ASP A 411 0.96 -0.57 -18.52
CA ASP A 411 1.46 -1.91 -18.81
C ASP A 411 2.61 -1.83 -19.84
N LEU A 412 2.51 -0.94 -20.84
CA LEU A 412 3.57 -0.77 -21.83
C LEU A 412 4.86 -0.25 -21.19
N LEU A 413 4.80 0.62 -20.18
CA LEU A 413 5.98 1.10 -19.46
C LEU A 413 6.67 -0.03 -18.71
N HIS A 414 5.91 -0.83 -17.95
CA HIS A 414 6.47 -1.98 -17.25
C HIS A 414 7.13 -2.98 -18.19
N LEU A 415 6.41 -3.39 -19.24
CA LEU A 415 6.92 -4.35 -20.21
C LEU A 415 8.17 -3.82 -20.93
N SER A 416 8.20 -2.53 -21.27
CA SER A 416 9.32 -1.90 -21.96
C SER A 416 10.57 -1.79 -21.09
N LEU A 417 10.43 -1.43 -19.80
CA LEU A 417 11.55 -1.38 -18.87
C LEU A 417 12.11 -2.78 -18.58
N LEU A 418 11.24 -3.79 -18.37
CA LEU A 418 11.67 -5.17 -18.15
C LEU A 418 12.46 -5.73 -19.33
N CYS A 419 11.98 -5.49 -20.56
CA CYS A 419 12.68 -5.93 -21.76
C CYS A 419 13.98 -5.16 -22.00
N GLU A 420 14.02 -3.86 -21.67
CA GLU A 420 15.24 -3.05 -21.75
C GLU A 420 16.32 -3.59 -20.80
N ASP A 421 15.93 -3.91 -19.56
CA ASP A 421 16.84 -4.48 -18.57
C ASP A 421 17.28 -5.91 -18.97
N ALA A 422 16.40 -6.69 -19.61
CA ALA A 422 16.72 -8.04 -20.07
C ALA A 422 17.83 -8.07 -21.15
N GLU A 423 17.97 -7.01 -21.94
CA GLU A 423 19.10 -6.88 -22.89
C GLU A 423 20.42 -6.56 -22.16
N ILE A 424 20.36 -5.88 -21.02
CA ILE A 424 21.54 -5.44 -20.26
C ILE A 424 22.02 -6.53 -19.30
N TYR A 425 21.10 -7.31 -18.72
CA TYR A 425 21.37 -8.31 -17.70
C TYR A 425 21.08 -9.73 -18.22
N PRO A 426 22.11 -10.53 -18.58
CA PRO A 426 21.92 -11.89 -19.10
C PRO A 426 21.09 -12.80 -18.20
N ASP A 427 21.24 -12.67 -16.88
CA ASP A 427 20.48 -13.45 -15.89
C ASP A 427 18.96 -13.17 -15.97
N LEU A 428 18.56 -11.95 -16.36
CA LEU A 428 17.17 -11.57 -16.56
C LEU A 428 16.62 -12.07 -17.89
N LEU A 429 17.49 -12.13 -18.90
CA LEU A 429 17.11 -12.52 -20.25
C LEU A 429 16.46 -13.90 -20.30
N ASP A 430 17.07 -14.88 -19.63
CA ASP A 430 16.56 -16.25 -19.61
C ASP A 430 15.21 -16.36 -18.90
N GLU A 431 15.01 -15.61 -17.81
CA GLU A 431 13.72 -15.57 -17.11
C GLU A 431 12.65 -14.85 -17.95
N VAL A 432 13.00 -13.70 -18.53
CA VAL A 432 12.08 -12.94 -19.38
C VAL A 432 11.68 -13.75 -20.61
N LYS A 433 12.60 -14.52 -21.20
CA LYS A 433 12.31 -15.42 -22.33
C LYS A 433 11.28 -16.50 -22.01
N LYS A 434 11.25 -17.01 -20.78
CA LYS A 434 10.27 -18.02 -20.32
C LYS A 434 8.87 -17.42 -20.08
N THR A 435 8.73 -16.10 -20.10
CA THR A 435 7.46 -15.39 -19.87
C THR A 435 6.87 -14.82 -21.16
N SER A 436 5.61 -14.39 -21.11
CA SER A 436 4.95 -13.69 -22.22
C SER A 436 5.32 -12.20 -22.34
N VAL A 437 6.29 -11.70 -21.57
CA VAL A 437 6.62 -10.26 -21.48
C VAL A 437 7.04 -9.67 -22.83
N ILE A 438 7.96 -10.33 -23.53
CA ILE A 438 8.43 -9.90 -24.86
C ILE A 438 7.26 -9.88 -25.85
N GLN A 439 6.47 -10.96 -25.88
CA GLN A 439 5.32 -11.11 -26.76
C GLN A 439 4.26 -10.02 -26.51
N GLN A 440 3.90 -9.78 -25.24
CA GLN A 440 2.89 -8.77 -24.86
C GLN A 440 3.33 -7.36 -25.26
N ARG A 441 4.60 -7.02 -25.05
CA ARG A 441 5.16 -5.73 -25.45
C ARG A 441 5.12 -5.57 -26.97
N THR A 442 5.59 -6.59 -27.69
CA THR A 442 5.61 -6.60 -29.17
C THR A 442 4.19 -6.40 -29.71
N GLN A 443 3.19 -7.09 -29.17
CA GLN A 443 1.80 -6.92 -29.57
C GLN A 443 1.30 -5.50 -29.37
N HIS A 444 1.62 -4.85 -28.23
CA HIS A 444 1.25 -3.45 -27.99
C HIS A 444 1.85 -2.52 -29.04
N LEU A 445 3.17 -2.62 -29.29
CA LEU A 445 3.85 -1.79 -30.26
C LEU A 445 3.31 -2.01 -31.68
N CYS A 446 3.07 -3.26 -32.08
CA CYS A 446 2.47 -3.57 -33.37
C CYS A 446 1.06 -3.01 -33.52
N GLN A 447 0.22 -3.06 -32.48
CA GLN A 447 -1.10 -2.44 -32.52
C GLN A 447 -1.02 -0.92 -32.75
N ILE A 448 -0.05 -0.25 -32.13
CA ILE A 448 0.20 1.18 -32.33
C ILE A 448 0.67 1.45 -33.76
N MET A 449 1.61 0.67 -34.27
CA MET A 449 2.11 0.75 -35.65
C MET A 449 0.96 0.59 -36.66
N MET A 450 0.12 -0.43 -36.48
CA MET A 450 -1.02 -0.70 -37.36
C MET A 450 -2.05 0.45 -37.34
N ARG A 451 -2.32 1.07 -36.19
CA ARG A 451 -3.20 2.25 -36.09
C ARG A 451 -2.70 3.43 -36.91
N LYS A 452 -1.39 3.57 -37.11
CA LYS A 452 -0.77 4.60 -37.95
C LYS A 452 -0.58 4.16 -39.41
N GLY A 453 -0.92 2.91 -39.74
CA GLY A 453 -0.84 2.36 -41.10
C GLY A 453 0.49 1.65 -41.42
N TYR A 454 1.29 1.30 -40.42
CA TYR A 454 2.53 0.53 -40.62
C TYR A 454 2.30 -0.97 -40.46
N SER A 455 3.08 -1.77 -41.19
CA SER A 455 3.03 -3.24 -41.09
C SER A 455 3.66 -3.71 -39.77
N PRO A 456 3.09 -4.72 -39.09
CA PRO A 456 3.56 -5.18 -37.78
C PRO A 456 4.80 -6.10 -37.88
N TYR A 457 5.91 -5.61 -38.45
CA TYR A 457 7.11 -6.41 -38.73
C TYR A 457 7.69 -7.12 -37.50
N LEU A 458 7.59 -6.53 -36.30
CA LEU A 458 8.08 -7.17 -35.07
C LEU A 458 7.43 -8.54 -34.83
N LEU A 459 6.18 -8.77 -35.24
CA LEU A 459 5.52 -10.08 -35.09
C LEU A 459 6.09 -11.16 -36.01
N MET A 460 6.89 -10.78 -37.02
CA MET A 460 7.53 -11.70 -37.96
C MET A 460 8.92 -12.15 -37.50
N LEU A 461 9.45 -11.53 -36.44
CA LEU A 461 10.76 -11.81 -35.88
C LEU A 461 10.69 -12.90 -34.81
N ASP A 462 11.79 -13.61 -34.57
CA ASP A 462 11.94 -14.45 -33.39
C ASP A 462 12.04 -13.61 -32.10
N GLN A 463 12.01 -14.28 -30.95
CA GLN A 463 11.95 -13.62 -29.65
C GLN A 463 13.18 -12.74 -29.34
N ASP A 464 14.36 -13.11 -29.85
CA ASP A 464 15.60 -12.36 -29.64
C ASP A 464 15.63 -11.08 -30.49
N HIS A 465 15.28 -11.22 -31.77
CA HIS A 465 15.18 -10.07 -32.66
C HIS A 465 14.01 -9.14 -32.26
N GLN A 466 12.90 -9.68 -31.76
CA GLN A 466 11.83 -8.89 -31.15
C GLN A 466 12.33 -8.07 -29.96
N LEU A 467 13.17 -8.66 -29.11
CA LEU A 467 13.72 -7.98 -27.94
C LEU A 467 14.56 -6.78 -28.37
N ILE A 468 15.57 -7.03 -29.20
CA ILE A 468 16.57 -6.06 -29.65
C ILE A 468 15.91 -4.94 -30.47
N ALA A 469 15.09 -5.29 -31.47
CA ALA A 469 14.53 -4.31 -32.38
C ALA A 469 13.51 -3.39 -31.69
N ALA A 470 12.67 -3.93 -30.80
CA ALA A 470 11.73 -3.12 -30.02
C ALA A 470 12.42 -2.31 -28.91
N ASN A 471 13.50 -2.81 -28.31
CA ASN A 471 14.31 -2.02 -27.38
C ASN A 471 14.94 -0.83 -28.11
N ALA A 472 15.53 -1.04 -29.29
CA ALA A 472 16.11 0.04 -30.10
C ALA A 472 15.06 1.11 -30.45
N MET A 473 13.87 0.69 -30.88
CA MET A 473 12.73 1.58 -31.13
C MET A 473 12.39 2.43 -29.89
N MET A 474 12.14 1.78 -28.76
CA MET A 474 11.74 2.46 -27.52
C MET A 474 12.84 3.36 -26.95
N ARG A 475 14.10 2.92 -27.02
CA ARG A 475 15.28 3.65 -26.54
C ARG A 475 15.50 4.93 -27.33
N GLN A 476 15.41 4.88 -28.66
CA GLN A 476 15.55 6.07 -29.52
C GLN A 476 14.41 7.07 -29.30
N MET A 477 13.19 6.58 -29.13
CA MET A 477 12.06 7.42 -28.74
C MET A 477 12.28 8.07 -27.37
N ALA A 478 12.75 7.31 -26.38
CA ALA A 478 12.96 7.81 -25.03
C ALA A 478 14.06 8.88 -25.00
N LEU A 479 15.18 8.66 -25.70
CA LEU A 479 16.25 9.64 -25.86
C LEU A 479 15.76 10.94 -26.50
N GLN A 480 14.91 10.84 -27.54
CA GLN A 480 14.33 12.01 -28.19
C GLN A 480 13.33 12.75 -27.29
N ALA A 481 12.61 12.04 -26.43
CA ALA A 481 11.64 12.62 -25.50
C ALA A 481 12.30 13.26 -24.26
N ASN A 482 13.39 12.66 -23.78
CA ASN A 482 14.18 13.18 -22.67
C ASN A 482 15.63 12.66 -22.74
N PRO A 483 16.59 13.47 -23.22
CA PRO A 483 17.99 13.07 -23.32
C PRO A 483 18.69 12.88 -21.97
N SER A 484 18.22 13.56 -20.91
CA SER A 484 18.91 13.60 -19.62
C SER A 484 18.42 12.56 -18.61
N ASP A 485 17.22 12.02 -18.80
CA ASP A 485 16.62 11.03 -17.90
C ASP A 485 15.91 9.93 -18.70
N LYS A 486 16.52 8.74 -18.70
CA LYS A 486 16.02 7.54 -19.38
C LYS A 486 14.60 7.19 -18.92
N LEU A 487 14.36 7.09 -17.61
CA LEU A 487 13.07 6.64 -17.07
C LEU A 487 11.96 7.63 -17.42
N GLU A 488 12.24 8.92 -17.30
CA GLU A 488 11.30 9.97 -17.69
C GLU A 488 11.06 9.99 -19.21
N GLY A 489 12.08 9.69 -20.01
CA GLY A 489 11.95 9.47 -21.46
C GLY A 489 10.97 8.34 -21.78
N PHE A 490 11.16 7.16 -21.15
CA PHE A 490 10.25 6.02 -21.31
C PHE A 490 8.82 6.35 -20.85
N LYS A 491 8.63 7.02 -19.71
CA LYS A 491 7.30 7.46 -19.23
C LYS A 491 6.58 8.35 -20.24
N LYS A 492 7.28 9.32 -20.82
CA LYS A 492 6.72 10.22 -21.84
C LYS A 492 6.35 9.45 -23.10
N VAL A 493 7.21 8.54 -23.55
CA VAL A 493 6.97 7.71 -24.73
C VAL A 493 5.75 6.81 -24.56
N THR A 494 5.67 6.05 -23.47
CA THR A 494 4.55 5.12 -23.28
C THR A 494 3.23 5.85 -23.10
N SER A 495 3.23 6.97 -22.36
CA SER A 495 2.06 7.86 -22.26
C SER A 495 1.62 8.39 -23.63
N TYR A 496 2.56 8.87 -24.45
CA TYR A 496 2.30 9.33 -25.82
C TYR A 496 1.71 8.23 -26.71
N LEU A 497 2.21 7.00 -26.60
CA LEU A 497 1.75 5.84 -27.37
C LEU A 497 0.36 5.35 -26.91
N GLU A 498 0.17 5.13 -25.62
CA GLU A 498 -1.07 4.61 -25.04
C GLU A 498 -2.23 5.60 -25.18
N LEU A 499 -1.97 6.91 -25.05
CA LEU A 499 -2.96 7.97 -25.26
C LEU A 499 -3.26 8.26 -26.74
N GLY A 500 -2.58 7.59 -27.68
CA GLY A 500 -2.82 7.77 -29.11
C GLY A 500 -2.34 9.11 -29.70
N GLN A 501 -1.48 9.85 -28.98
CA GLN A 501 -1.02 11.19 -29.39
C GLN A 501 -0.22 11.17 -30.71
N PHE A 502 0.36 10.01 -31.05
CA PHE A 502 1.04 9.77 -32.32
C PHE A 502 0.16 9.96 -33.57
N MET A 503 -1.16 9.94 -33.42
CA MET A 503 -2.08 10.23 -34.50
C MET A 503 -2.01 11.71 -34.92
N GLN A 504 -1.78 12.62 -33.98
CA GLN A 504 -1.69 14.06 -34.21
C GLN A 504 -0.27 14.52 -34.50
N ASN A 505 0.72 13.99 -33.78
CA ASN A 505 2.13 14.31 -33.98
C ASN A 505 2.94 13.02 -34.02
N SER A 506 3.34 12.56 -35.21
CA SER A 506 4.06 11.29 -35.39
C SER A 506 5.57 11.40 -35.15
N LYS A 507 6.13 12.60 -34.92
CA LYS A 507 7.57 12.82 -34.87
C LYS A 507 8.32 11.84 -33.97
N LEU A 508 7.75 11.52 -32.80
CA LEU A 508 8.35 10.59 -31.87
C LEU A 508 8.25 9.14 -32.35
N LEU A 509 7.07 8.72 -32.83
CA LEU A 509 6.88 7.39 -33.42
C LEU A 509 7.76 7.17 -34.66
N ASP A 510 7.91 8.18 -35.52
CA ASP A 510 8.73 8.12 -36.74
C ASP A 510 10.22 7.93 -36.40
N VAL A 511 10.71 8.52 -35.30
CA VAL A 511 12.08 8.26 -34.79
C VAL A 511 12.22 6.81 -34.35
N GLY A 512 11.23 6.28 -33.61
CA GLY A 512 11.23 4.88 -33.21
C GLY A 512 11.20 3.92 -34.39
N LEU A 513 10.40 4.22 -35.41
CA LEU A 513 10.29 3.40 -36.62
C LEU A 513 11.60 3.37 -37.42
N LYS A 514 12.29 4.50 -37.55
CA LYS A 514 13.62 4.52 -38.19
C LYS A 514 14.64 3.66 -37.45
N ALA A 515 14.60 3.70 -36.12
CA ALA A 515 15.46 2.85 -35.30
C ALA A 515 15.12 1.37 -35.48
N LEU A 516 13.83 1.04 -35.57
CA LEU A 516 13.36 -0.30 -35.85
C LEU A 516 13.85 -0.78 -37.22
N GLU A 517 13.64 0.02 -38.27
CA GLU A 517 14.08 -0.28 -39.65
C GLU A 517 15.57 -0.58 -39.73
N HIS A 518 16.39 0.19 -39.00
CA HIS A 518 17.83 -0.02 -38.94
C HIS A 518 18.22 -1.37 -38.31
N GLN A 519 17.43 -1.87 -37.35
CA GLN A 519 17.70 -3.16 -36.70
C GLN A 519 17.20 -4.37 -37.51
N ILE A 520 16.15 -4.19 -38.33
CA ILE A 520 15.53 -5.29 -39.08
C ILE A 520 16.00 -5.39 -40.54
N ASP A 521 16.83 -4.44 -41.00
CA ASP A 521 17.36 -4.34 -42.36
C ASP A 521 16.26 -4.43 -43.46
N MET A 522 15.05 -3.95 -43.14
CA MET A 522 13.89 -3.90 -44.03
C MET A 522 13.16 -2.54 -43.90
N PRO A 523 12.79 -1.87 -45.02
CA PRO A 523 12.05 -0.61 -44.97
C PRO A 523 10.61 -0.84 -44.51
N SER A 524 10.11 -0.01 -43.59
CA SER A 524 8.73 -0.09 -43.11
C SER A 524 7.75 0.41 -44.17
N LYS A 525 7.44 -0.43 -45.15
CA LYS A 525 6.36 -0.11 -46.10
C LYS A 525 5.03 -0.06 -45.36
N GLY A 526 4.32 1.06 -45.51
CA GLY A 526 2.97 1.22 -45.00
C GLY A 526 2.03 0.17 -45.60
N ILE A 527 1.06 -0.28 -44.80
CA ILE A 527 -0.01 -1.14 -45.28
C ILE A 527 -0.86 -0.31 -46.24
N PRO A 528 -1.06 -0.72 -47.51
CA PRO A 528 -1.99 -0.04 -48.39
C PRO A 528 -3.43 -0.29 -47.89
N ILE A 529 -3.95 0.65 -47.09
CA ILE A 529 -5.32 0.64 -46.58
C ILE A 529 -6.37 0.70 -47.72
N LYS A 530 -5.95 0.99 -48.96
CA LYS A 530 -6.82 0.97 -50.15
C LYS A 530 -7.32 -0.42 -50.60
N SER A 531 -6.86 -1.52 -50.00
CA SER A 531 -7.28 -2.88 -50.42
C SER A 531 -8.49 -3.44 -49.67
N LEU A 532 -9.00 -2.76 -48.64
CA LEU A 532 -10.13 -3.26 -47.83
C LEU A 532 -11.44 -2.45 -48.00
N THR A 533 -11.46 -1.44 -48.86
CA THR A 533 -12.67 -0.66 -49.18
C THR A 533 -12.78 -0.39 -50.68
N SER A 534 -12.85 -1.43 -51.49
CA SER A 534 -13.47 -1.37 -52.83
C SER A 534 -13.74 -2.77 -53.36
N ASN A 535 -14.80 -3.41 -52.87
CA ASN A 535 -15.55 -4.44 -53.61
C ASN A 535 -16.98 -4.54 -53.06
N THR A 536 -17.63 -3.38 -52.95
CA THR A 536 -19.08 -3.26 -52.89
C THR A 536 -19.51 -2.19 -53.87
N LYS A 537 -19.49 -2.56 -55.16
CA LYS A 537 -20.57 -2.32 -56.13
C LYS A 537 -20.29 -3.10 -57.40
#